data_AF-A0A376BB82-F1
#
_entry.id   AF-A0A376BB82-F1
#
_cell.length_a   1.000
_cell.length_b   1.000
_cell.length_c   1.000
_cell.angle_alpha   90.00
_cell.angle_beta   90.00
_cell.angle_gamma   90.00
#
_symmetry.space_group_name_H-M   'P 1'
#
loop_
_entity.id
_entity.type
_entity.pdbx_description
1 polymer ?
#
loop_
_entity_poly.entity_id
_entity_poly.type
_entity_poly.pdbx_seq_one_letter_code
_entity_poly.pdbx_strand_id
1 'polypeptide(L)'
;MSMKYCFNKLNVKNETQHIVEKETEKSDVLNEITEIPTKITQTIDVTETVTLSDDMVGGNLPETSSQQQREGEEEEEAISVLSLEEEYKLWFDVIDNQLTKMQGILEKKIENFENTQINNVKDDFTNDLQKLTNLSLTHTMLIKKAILDIECKPLELNSTSGGEHGYYLFFNARGDQCEKYIIREYVRTLFSNAKKECEYMTNNVILSKINSFIESFNAGLELLKENQIEIFEEWADSLMGEWKKRLILSNLNNGDQDLSNWDKYLELKNKILKTRDDLVNYEMNLDVIQKYVNELKRHLKVISTDGGETFSILRAKANLKFQERESKEKEDKNKKMQQEQEQEQEQEQEQEQEQEQK
;
A
#
# COMPACT_ATOMS: atom_id res chain seq x y z
N MET A 1 38.55 -2.99 -3.86
CA MET A 1 38.17 -2.47 -5.19
C MET A 1 36.65 -2.53 -5.22
N SER A 2 35.94 -1.44 -4.92
CA SER A 2 34.47 -1.46 -4.83
C SER A 2 33.89 -1.54 -6.26
N MET A 3 33.50 -2.73 -6.68
CA MET A 3 32.75 -2.93 -7.92
C MET A 3 31.27 -2.69 -7.62
N LYS A 4 30.70 -1.64 -8.23
CA LYS A 4 29.25 -1.42 -8.23
C LYS A 4 28.60 -2.49 -9.09
N TYR A 5 27.98 -3.47 -8.46
CA TYR A 5 27.18 -4.48 -9.13
C TYR A 5 25.77 -3.92 -9.38
N CYS A 6 25.28 -4.03 -10.63
CA CYS A 6 23.88 -3.73 -10.96
C CYS A 6 23.04 -4.98 -10.65
N PHE A 7 22.17 -4.91 -9.64
CA PHE A 7 21.33 -6.04 -9.24
C PHE A 7 19.89 -5.89 -9.72
N ASN A 8 19.20 -7.03 -9.86
CA ASN A 8 17.77 -7.10 -10.18
C ASN A 8 16.96 -6.35 -9.11
N LYS A 9 16.32 -5.27 -9.52
CA LYS A 9 15.46 -4.42 -8.67
C LYS A 9 14.04 -4.93 -8.72
N LEU A 10 13.26 -4.66 -7.67
CA LEU A 10 11.80 -4.69 -7.77
C LEU A 10 11.39 -3.75 -8.90
N ASN A 11 11.03 -4.34 -10.04
CA ASN A 11 10.51 -3.63 -11.19
C ASN A 11 8.99 -3.74 -11.16
N VAL A 12 8.36 -3.00 -10.25
CA VAL A 12 6.91 -2.85 -10.27
C VAL A 12 6.58 -1.91 -11.42
N LYS A 13 6.45 -2.46 -12.64
CA LYS A 13 6.00 -1.70 -13.80
C LYS A 13 4.74 -0.92 -13.42
N ASN A 14 4.73 0.38 -13.72
CA ASN A 14 3.52 1.19 -13.70
C ASN A 14 2.64 0.77 -14.90
N GLU A 15 2.03 -0.41 -14.83
CA GLU A 15 1.06 -0.86 -15.81
C GLU A 15 -0.31 -0.27 -15.49
N THR A 16 -0.50 0.96 -15.96
CA THR A 16 -1.83 1.52 -16.17
C THR A 16 -2.38 0.95 -17.47
N GLN A 17 -2.73 -0.35 -17.52
CA GLN A 17 -3.56 -0.89 -18.61
C GLN A 17 -4.20 -2.25 -18.28
N HIS A 18 -5.45 -2.39 -18.73
CA HIS A 18 -6.36 -3.53 -18.68
C HIS A 18 -5.70 -4.91 -18.59
N ILE A 19 -6.05 -5.69 -17.57
CA ILE A 19 -5.85 -7.15 -17.56
C ILE A 19 -7.18 -7.81 -17.19
N VAL A 20 -7.68 -8.58 -18.14
CA VAL A 20 -8.78 -9.53 -18.05
C VAL A 20 -8.31 -10.75 -17.26
N GLU A 21 -9.19 -11.25 -16.39
CA GLU A 21 -9.01 -12.38 -15.50
C GLU A 21 -8.49 -13.65 -16.17
N LYS A 22 -7.62 -14.38 -15.46
CA LYS A 22 -7.59 -15.84 -15.45
C LYS A 22 -7.21 -16.32 -14.05
N GLU A 23 -8.18 -16.90 -13.37
CA GLU A 23 -8.02 -17.64 -12.13
C GLU A 23 -7.18 -18.90 -12.36
N THR A 24 -6.26 -19.19 -11.43
CA THR A 24 -5.84 -20.57 -11.15
C THR A 24 -5.51 -20.67 -9.67
N GLU A 25 -6.21 -21.62 -9.02
CA GLU A 25 -6.17 -21.98 -7.60
C GLU A 25 -4.87 -22.70 -7.19
N LYS A 26 -4.47 -22.47 -5.93
CA LYS A 26 -3.83 -23.36 -4.93
C LYS A 26 -3.34 -22.45 -3.76
N SER A 27 -4.02 -22.32 -2.61
CA SER A 27 -4.16 -23.25 -1.45
C SER A 27 -2.81 -23.91 -1.11
N ASP A 28 -2.15 -23.76 0.06
CA ASP A 28 -2.60 -23.56 1.45
C ASP A 28 -1.48 -22.92 2.32
N VAL A 29 -1.34 -21.59 2.35
CA VAL A 29 -0.54 -20.84 3.37
C VAL A 29 -1.29 -19.57 3.84
N LEU A 30 -2.62 -19.56 3.70
CA LEU A 30 -3.42 -18.35 3.53
C LEU A 30 -4.10 -17.79 4.80
N ASN A 31 -3.71 -18.18 6.02
CA ASN A 31 -4.52 -17.85 7.21
C ASN A 31 -3.91 -16.92 8.26
N GLU A 32 -2.70 -16.38 8.07
CA GLU A 32 -2.07 -15.52 9.11
C GLU A 32 -1.72 -14.08 8.67
N ILE A 33 -1.94 -13.69 7.40
CA ILE A 33 -1.67 -12.32 6.91
C ILE A 33 -2.97 -11.56 6.58
N THR A 34 -4.12 -12.24 6.57
CA THR A 34 -5.43 -11.70 6.17
C THR A 34 -6.15 -10.97 7.29
N GLU A 35 -5.55 -9.91 7.84
CA GLU A 35 -6.32 -8.85 8.49
C GLU A 35 -5.72 -7.49 8.13
N ILE A 36 -5.99 -7.05 6.90
CA ILE A 36 -6.28 -5.64 6.65
C ILE A 36 -7.81 -5.58 6.62
N PRO A 37 -8.47 -4.85 7.53
CA PRO A 37 -9.91 -4.95 7.70
C PRO A 37 -10.65 -4.48 6.44
N THR A 38 -11.19 -5.44 5.70
CA THR A 38 -12.13 -5.26 4.58
C THR A 38 -13.57 -4.95 5.04
N LYS A 39 -13.78 -4.71 6.34
CA LYS A 39 -15.06 -4.28 6.92
C LYS A 39 -15.06 -2.77 7.19
N ILE A 40 -15.25 -1.92 6.17
CA ILE A 40 -15.57 -0.48 6.38
C ILE A 40 -16.88 -0.08 5.65
N THR A 41 -17.63 -1.04 5.12
CA THR A 41 -19.01 -0.82 4.63
C THR A 41 -20.00 -1.59 5.51
N GLN A 42 -20.21 -1.11 6.73
CA GLN A 42 -21.38 -1.49 7.52
C GLN A 42 -22.11 -0.25 8.04
N THR A 43 -23.39 -0.18 7.70
CA THR A 43 -24.41 0.75 8.17
C THR A 43 -24.53 0.66 9.69
N ILE A 44 -24.56 1.81 10.35
CA ILE A 44 -24.55 1.99 11.81
C ILE A 44 -25.87 1.53 12.43
N ASP A 45 -25.82 0.64 13.44
CA ASP A 45 -26.82 0.51 14.50
C ASP A 45 -26.10 0.24 15.83
N VAL A 46 -26.43 1.02 16.87
CA VAL A 46 -25.73 1.10 18.16
C VAL A 46 -26.60 0.53 19.29
N THR A 47 -26.07 -0.40 20.08
CA THR A 47 -26.52 -0.67 21.46
C THR A 47 -25.35 -1.13 22.36
N GLU A 48 -25.35 -0.61 23.60
CA GLU A 48 -24.29 -0.59 24.63
C GLU A 48 -24.06 -1.87 25.47
N THR A 49 -22.98 -1.80 26.27
CA THR A 49 -22.60 -2.48 27.55
C THR A 49 -21.56 -3.63 27.49
N VAL A 50 -20.64 -3.87 28.45
CA VAL A 50 -19.71 -3.11 29.33
C VAL A 50 -18.94 -4.17 30.18
N THR A 51 -17.58 -4.12 30.17
CA THR A 51 -16.56 -4.56 31.21
C THR A 51 -16.41 -6.05 31.65
N LEU A 52 -15.30 -6.62 32.19
CA LEU A 52 -13.99 -6.17 32.76
C LEU A 52 -13.00 -7.38 32.97
N SER A 53 -11.68 -7.15 32.76
CA SER A 53 -10.43 -7.54 33.49
C SER A 53 -10.09 -8.93 34.12
N ASP A 54 -8.81 -9.34 33.93
CA ASP A 54 -7.70 -9.54 34.93
C ASP A 54 -6.97 -10.91 35.14
N ASP A 55 -5.63 -10.78 35.17
CA ASP A 55 -4.52 -11.39 35.96
C ASP A 55 -3.99 -12.86 35.91
N MET A 56 -2.70 -12.95 35.50
CA MET A 56 -1.44 -13.45 36.16
C MET A 56 -1.25 -14.88 36.78
N VAL A 57 0.02 -15.37 36.62
CA VAL A 57 0.93 -16.12 37.55
C VAL A 57 1.35 -17.59 37.22
N GLY A 58 2.69 -17.80 37.20
CA GLY A 58 3.45 -18.96 37.74
C GLY A 58 3.80 -20.09 36.76
N GLY A 59 5.00 -20.69 36.66
CA GLY A 59 6.20 -20.73 37.50
C GLY A 59 6.59 -22.19 37.84
N ASN A 60 7.70 -22.71 37.26
CA ASN A 60 8.70 -23.65 37.83
C ASN A 60 9.26 -24.75 36.89
N LEU A 61 10.61 -24.78 36.81
CA LEU A 61 11.47 -25.92 36.49
C LEU A 61 11.59 -26.89 37.68
N PRO A 62 12.19 -28.08 37.46
CA PRO A 62 13.35 -28.43 38.29
C PRO A 62 14.56 -28.97 37.50
N GLU A 63 15.73 -28.59 38.02
CA GLU A 63 17.05 -29.13 37.73
C GLU A 63 17.20 -30.58 38.24
N THR A 64 18.13 -31.34 37.65
CA THR A 64 18.72 -32.51 38.29
C THR A 64 20.22 -32.51 38.01
N SER A 65 21.00 -32.36 39.07
CA SER A 65 22.44 -32.60 39.11
C SER A 65 22.71 -34.04 39.55
N SER A 66 23.80 -34.65 39.08
CA SER A 66 24.89 -35.21 39.92
C SER A 66 25.94 -36.00 39.13
N GLN A 67 27.20 -35.58 39.29
CA GLN A 67 28.45 -36.35 39.58
C GLN A 67 28.96 -37.43 38.59
N GLN A 68 30.25 -37.76 38.46
CA GLN A 68 31.60 -37.16 38.64
C GLN A 68 32.62 -38.30 38.35
N GLN A 69 33.85 -37.94 37.92
CA GLN A 69 35.12 -38.74 37.83
C GLN A 69 35.34 -39.56 36.55
N ARG A 70 36.33 -39.26 35.69
CA ARG A 70 37.83 -39.27 35.75
C ARG A 70 38.44 -40.66 35.51
N GLU A 71 39.08 -40.81 34.35
CA GLU A 71 40.34 -41.48 33.98
C GLU A 71 40.33 -41.46 32.43
N GLY A 72 41.31 -40.95 31.70
CA GLY A 72 42.74 -41.16 31.89
C GLY A 72 43.23 -42.22 30.90
N GLU A 73 42.87 -42.12 29.62
CA GLU A 73 43.54 -42.86 28.54
C GLU A 73 43.82 -41.86 27.41
N GLU A 74 45.12 -41.69 27.15
CA GLU A 74 45.66 -41.11 25.92
C GLU A 74 45.20 -41.99 24.76
N GLU A 75 44.01 -41.71 24.22
CA GLU A 75 43.77 -41.99 22.82
C GLU A 75 44.67 -41.01 22.04
N GLU A 76 45.82 -41.51 21.63
CA GLU A 76 46.45 -41.05 20.40
C GLU A 76 45.33 -40.99 19.36
N GLU A 77 44.81 -39.78 19.12
CA GLU A 77 44.10 -39.48 17.90
C GLU A 77 45.03 -39.92 16.78
N ALA A 78 44.79 -41.12 16.26
CA ALA A 78 45.15 -41.46 14.92
C ALA A 78 44.43 -40.42 14.05
N ILE A 79 45.08 -39.27 13.86
CA ILE A 79 44.83 -38.39 12.75
C ILE A 79 45.02 -39.31 11.56
N SER A 80 43.92 -39.85 11.08
CA SER A 80 43.84 -40.44 9.75
C SER A 80 44.29 -39.32 8.85
N VAL A 81 45.57 -39.29 8.52
CA VAL A 81 46.14 -38.41 7.51
C VAL A 81 45.47 -38.89 6.23
N LEU A 82 44.31 -38.30 5.94
CA LEU A 82 43.64 -38.44 4.67
C LEU A 82 44.71 -38.16 3.62
N SER A 83 44.73 -38.98 2.58
CA SER A 83 45.61 -38.66 1.45
C SER A 83 45.22 -37.26 0.94
N LEU A 84 46.21 -36.48 0.48
CA LEU A 84 45.98 -35.12 -0.02
C LEU A 84 44.80 -35.10 -1.03
N GLU A 85 44.67 -36.18 -1.81
CA GLU A 85 43.60 -36.45 -2.77
C GLU A 85 42.19 -36.57 -2.16
N GLU A 86 42.05 -37.27 -1.03
CA GLU A 86 40.77 -37.41 -0.32
C GLU A 86 40.38 -36.11 0.36
N GLU A 87 41.36 -35.36 0.89
CA GLU A 87 41.12 -34.01 1.39
C GLU A 87 40.62 -33.08 0.27
N TYR A 88 41.24 -33.10 -0.92
CA TYR A 88 40.78 -32.31 -2.07
C TYR A 88 39.30 -32.55 -2.36
N LYS A 89 38.90 -33.82 -2.45
CA LYS A 89 37.52 -34.18 -2.77
C LYS A 89 36.53 -33.65 -1.72
N LEU A 90 36.86 -33.79 -0.44
CA LEU A 90 36.05 -33.25 0.66
C LEU A 90 35.93 -31.72 0.58
N TRP A 91 37.01 -31.02 0.21
CA TRP A 91 36.95 -29.57 0.03
C TRP A 91 36.12 -29.13 -1.17
N PHE A 92 36.15 -29.88 -2.28
CA PHE A 92 35.25 -29.65 -3.41
C PHE A 92 33.78 -29.77 -3.00
N ASP A 93 33.45 -30.76 -2.17
CA ASP A 93 32.09 -30.98 -1.64
C ASP A 93 31.70 -29.87 -0.64
N VAL A 94 32.65 -29.41 0.19
CA VAL A 94 32.43 -28.29 1.12
C VAL A 94 32.11 -26.99 0.36
N ILE A 95 32.79 -26.71 -0.75
CA ILE A 95 32.48 -25.52 -1.58
C ILE A 95 31.08 -25.60 -2.17
N ASP A 96 30.67 -26.75 -2.70
CA ASP A 96 29.32 -26.93 -3.24
C ASP A 96 28.24 -26.73 -2.16
N ASN A 97 28.45 -27.36 -1.00
CA ASN A 97 27.53 -27.22 0.12
C ASN A 97 27.49 -25.79 0.67
N GLN A 98 28.61 -25.06 0.59
CA GLN A 98 28.68 -23.69 1.08
C GLN A 98 27.85 -22.73 0.21
N LEU A 99 27.81 -22.92 -1.12
CA LEU A 99 26.94 -22.13 -1.99
C LEU A 99 25.48 -22.28 -1.58
N THR A 100 24.99 -23.51 -1.49
CA THR A 100 23.59 -23.79 -1.10
C THR A 100 23.29 -23.26 0.29
N LYS A 101 24.24 -23.38 1.23
CA LYS A 101 24.11 -22.80 2.57
C LYS A 101 24.01 -21.28 2.54
N MET A 102 24.87 -20.60 1.77
CA MET A 102 24.84 -19.13 1.65
C MET A 102 23.57 -18.64 0.97
N GLN A 103 23.10 -19.34 -0.07
CA GLN A 103 21.80 -19.06 -0.71
C GLN A 103 20.65 -19.21 0.31
N GLY A 104 20.60 -20.31 1.07
CA GLY A 104 19.56 -20.50 2.08
C GLY A 104 19.60 -19.47 3.21
N ILE A 105 20.80 -19.03 3.63
CA ILE A 105 20.93 -17.94 4.62
C ILE A 105 20.45 -16.60 4.01
N LEU A 106 20.81 -16.32 2.75
CA LEU A 106 20.37 -15.12 2.05
C LEU A 106 18.84 -15.08 1.91
N GLU A 107 18.21 -16.17 1.47
CA GLU A 107 16.75 -16.31 1.38
C GLU A 107 16.07 -16.04 2.71
N LYS A 108 16.54 -16.69 3.80
CA LYS A 108 15.99 -16.46 5.13
C LYS A 108 16.15 -15.02 5.62
N LYS A 109 17.28 -14.36 5.29
CA LYS A 109 17.48 -12.94 5.63
C LYS A 109 16.54 -12.04 4.84
N ILE A 110 16.30 -12.35 3.56
CA ILE A 110 15.36 -11.62 2.71
C ILE A 110 13.94 -11.77 3.24
N GLU A 111 13.49 -12.99 3.53
CA GLU A 111 12.14 -13.24 4.08
C GLU A 111 11.91 -12.47 5.39
N ASN A 112 12.88 -12.51 6.32
CA ASN A 112 12.81 -11.74 7.55
C ASN A 112 12.79 -10.23 7.28
N PHE A 113 13.58 -9.76 6.31
CA PHE A 113 13.62 -8.36 5.92
C PHE A 113 12.30 -7.90 5.30
N GLU A 114 11.70 -8.68 4.40
CA GLU A 114 10.37 -8.44 3.81
C GLU A 114 9.31 -8.29 4.92
N ASN A 115 9.20 -9.29 5.79
CA ASN A 115 8.20 -9.27 6.86
C ASN A 115 8.39 -8.09 7.81
N THR A 116 9.63 -7.76 8.16
CA THR A 116 9.94 -6.60 9.01
C THR A 116 9.55 -5.29 8.33
N GLN A 117 9.90 -5.12 7.05
CA GLN A 117 9.58 -3.90 6.30
C GLN A 117 8.07 -3.74 6.12
N ILE A 118 7.35 -4.82 5.80
CA ILE A 118 5.88 -4.80 5.68
C ILE A 118 5.25 -4.40 7.01
N ASN A 119 5.61 -5.04 8.11
CA ASN A 119 5.03 -4.77 9.42
C ASN A 119 5.27 -3.32 9.88
N ASN A 120 6.43 -2.75 9.57
CA ASN A 120 6.76 -1.37 9.92
C ASN A 120 5.89 -0.33 9.20
N VAL A 121 5.44 -0.62 7.97
CA VAL A 121 4.70 0.34 7.14
C VAL A 121 3.20 0.02 7.03
N LYS A 122 2.78 -1.16 7.49
CA LYS A 122 1.40 -1.66 7.34
C LYS A 122 0.38 -0.70 7.94
N ASP A 123 0.61 -0.26 9.18
CA ASP A 123 -0.31 0.63 9.88
C ASP A 123 -0.36 2.01 9.23
N ASP A 124 0.77 2.53 8.78
CA ASP A 124 0.85 3.82 8.09
C ASP A 124 0.04 3.83 6.78
N PHE A 125 0.21 2.82 5.94
CA PHE A 125 -0.58 2.70 4.70
C PHE A 125 -2.06 2.47 4.98
N THR A 126 -2.38 1.66 5.99
CA THR A 126 -3.78 1.42 6.41
C THR A 126 -4.43 2.73 6.85
N ASN A 127 -3.74 3.51 7.68
CA ASN A 127 -4.21 4.81 8.14
C ASN A 127 -4.41 5.80 6.99
N ASP A 128 -3.49 5.84 6.02
CA ASP A 128 -3.62 6.76 4.88
C ASP A 128 -4.75 6.37 3.91
N LEU A 129 -4.97 5.07 3.69
CA LEU A 129 -6.12 4.56 2.92
C LEU A 129 -7.45 4.86 3.63
N GLN A 130 -7.49 4.73 4.96
CA GLN A 130 -8.66 5.12 5.76
C GLN A 130 -8.91 6.63 5.69
N LYS A 131 -7.87 7.47 5.79
CA LYS A 131 -7.99 8.92 5.61
C LYS A 131 -8.56 9.27 4.24
N LEU A 132 -8.06 8.64 3.16
CA LEU A 132 -8.59 8.86 1.82
C LEU A 132 -10.08 8.47 1.72
N THR A 133 -10.44 7.34 2.31
CA THR A 133 -11.83 6.86 2.35
C THR A 133 -12.73 7.85 3.09
N ASN A 134 -12.32 8.29 4.28
CA ASN A 134 -13.05 9.25 5.09
C ASN A 134 -13.17 10.62 4.39
N LEU A 135 -12.12 11.05 3.69
CA LEU A 135 -12.12 12.27 2.90
C LEU A 135 -13.16 12.19 1.77
N SER A 136 -13.17 11.09 1.02
CA SER A 136 -14.16 10.83 -0.03
C SER A 136 -15.60 10.81 0.51
N LEU A 137 -15.81 10.16 1.65
CA LEU A 137 -17.11 10.11 2.33
C LEU A 137 -17.56 11.49 2.82
N THR A 138 -16.65 12.28 3.38
CA THR A 138 -16.94 13.65 3.86
C THR A 138 -17.39 14.53 2.72
N HIS A 139 -16.65 14.55 1.61
CA HIS A 139 -17.04 15.29 0.40
C HIS A 139 -18.36 14.80 -0.18
N THR A 140 -18.58 13.48 -0.18
CA THR A 140 -19.85 12.87 -0.60
C THR A 140 -21.03 13.37 0.25
N MET A 141 -20.88 13.45 1.58
CA MET A 141 -21.92 13.96 2.47
C MET A 141 -22.19 15.46 2.24
N LEU A 142 -21.14 16.28 2.12
CA LEU A 142 -21.26 17.71 1.85
C LEU A 142 -21.99 17.99 0.53
N ILE A 143 -21.62 17.27 -0.53
CA ILE A 143 -22.26 17.38 -1.84
C ILE A 143 -23.71 16.90 -1.78
N LYS A 144 -23.99 15.77 -1.12
CA LYS A 144 -25.37 15.26 -0.95
C LYS A 144 -26.25 16.29 -0.24
N LYS A 145 -25.76 16.91 0.84
CA LYS A 145 -26.47 17.98 1.56
C LYS A 145 -26.74 19.17 0.63
N ALA A 146 -25.72 19.67 -0.06
CA ALA A 146 -25.87 20.76 -1.00
C ALA A 146 -26.88 20.46 -2.14
N ILE A 147 -26.97 19.20 -2.59
CA ILE A 147 -27.95 18.77 -3.61
C ILE A 147 -29.38 18.78 -3.06
N LEU A 148 -29.59 18.36 -1.81
CA LEU A 148 -30.90 18.44 -1.17
C LEU A 148 -31.35 19.91 -1.02
N ASP A 149 -30.40 20.79 -0.72
CA ASP A 149 -30.64 22.22 -0.52
C ASP A 149 -30.81 23.00 -1.85
N ILE A 150 -30.73 22.35 -3.03
CA ILE A 150 -30.99 22.99 -4.33
C ILE A 150 -32.44 23.49 -4.41
N GLU A 151 -33.38 22.78 -3.82
CA GLU A 151 -34.81 23.12 -3.88
C GLU A 151 -35.20 24.28 -2.96
N CYS A 152 -34.26 24.83 -2.18
CA CYS A 152 -34.55 25.90 -1.24
C CYS A 152 -34.94 27.20 -1.97
N LYS A 153 -36.13 27.74 -1.64
CA LYS A 153 -36.63 29.00 -2.18
C LYS A 153 -36.37 30.15 -1.20
N PRO A 154 -35.98 31.36 -1.66
CA PRO A 154 -35.99 32.55 -0.83
C PRO A 154 -37.44 32.91 -0.47
N LEU A 155 -37.70 33.09 0.82
CA LEU A 155 -38.90 33.74 1.33
C LEU A 155 -38.51 35.16 1.75
N GLU A 156 -39.07 36.16 1.07
CA GLU A 156 -38.99 37.56 1.51
C GLU A 156 -39.92 37.73 2.71
N LEU A 157 -39.35 37.95 3.89
CA LEU A 157 -40.11 38.48 5.00
C LEU A 157 -40.33 39.97 4.74
N ASN A 158 -41.56 40.33 4.39
CA ASN A 158 -42.00 41.72 4.39
C ASN A 158 -41.81 42.25 5.81
N SER A 159 -40.72 43.00 6.02
CA SER A 159 -40.46 43.65 7.28
C SER A 159 -41.58 44.63 7.54
N THR A 160 -42.53 44.26 8.41
CA THR A 160 -43.58 45.16 8.91
C THR A 160 -42.98 46.23 9.84
N SER A 161 -41.66 46.38 9.86
CA SER A 161 -40.90 47.21 10.76
C SER A 161 -39.72 47.86 10.03
N GLY A 162 -40.02 48.82 9.14
CA GLY A 162 -39.22 50.03 8.87
C GLY A 162 -37.71 49.94 8.63
N GLY A 163 -37.14 48.76 8.33
CA GLY A 163 -35.71 48.57 8.08
C GLY A 163 -35.46 48.17 6.63
N GLU A 164 -34.64 48.96 5.93
CA GLU A 164 -34.31 48.86 4.48
C GLU A 164 -33.54 47.58 4.06
N HIS A 165 -33.47 46.56 4.91
CA HIS A 165 -32.81 45.31 4.62
C HIS A 165 -33.76 44.14 4.90
N GLY A 166 -34.45 43.69 3.85
CA GLY A 166 -35.19 42.43 3.89
C GLY A 166 -34.23 41.27 4.20
N TYR A 167 -34.44 40.57 5.30
CA TYR A 167 -33.73 39.34 5.59
C TYR A 167 -34.42 38.19 4.84
N TYR A 168 -33.71 37.57 3.90
CA TYR A 168 -34.20 36.39 3.19
C TYR A 168 -34.00 35.15 4.07
N LEU A 169 -35.08 34.43 4.36
CA LEU A 169 -35.01 33.09 4.91
C LEU A 169 -35.22 32.10 3.77
N PHE A 170 -34.38 31.07 3.67
CA PHE A 170 -34.52 30.03 2.66
C PHE A 170 -35.21 28.82 3.29
N PHE A 171 -36.20 28.24 2.62
CA PHE A 171 -36.85 27.01 3.07
C PHE A 171 -36.84 25.97 1.96
N ASN A 172 -36.55 24.71 2.32
CA ASN A 172 -36.65 23.59 1.40
C ASN A 172 -38.12 23.21 1.15
N ALA A 173 -38.36 22.31 0.19
CA ALA A 173 -39.72 21.80 -0.09
C ALA A 173 -40.37 21.03 1.09
N ARG A 174 -39.60 20.70 2.13
CA ARG A 174 -40.06 19.99 3.35
C ARG A 174 -40.37 20.95 4.50
N GLY A 175 -40.06 22.24 4.37
CA GLY A 175 -40.25 23.25 5.41
C GLY A 175 -39.05 23.44 6.35
N ASP A 176 -37.91 22.78 6.11
CA ASP A 176 -36.69 23.04 6.87
C ASP A 176 -36.01 24.32 6.38
N GLN A 177 -35.46 25.08 7.31
CA GLN A 177 -34.69 26.29 7.01
C GLN A 177 -33.34 25.92 6.39
N CYS A 178 -33.08 26.44 5.20
CA CYS A 178 -31.79 26.34 4.52
C CYS A 178 -30.92 27.55 4.85
N GLU A 179 -29.61 27.31 4.92
CA GLU A 179 -28.64 28.35 5.27
C GLU A 179 -28.42 29.36 4.13
N LYS A 180 -28.54 28.91 2.87
CA LYS A 180 -28.28 29.74 1.68
C LYS A 180 -28.95 29.20 0.43
N TYR A 181 -29.15 30.08 -0.55
CA TYR A 181 -29.55 29.68 -1.90
C TYR A 181 -28.41 28.98 -2.64
N ILE A 182 -28.62 27.72 -3.02
CA ILE A 182 -27.61 26.93 -3.71
C ILE A 182 -27.65 27.23 -5.22
N ILE A 183 -26.52 27.72 -5.74
CA ILE A 183 -26.30 27.94 -7.18
C ILE A 183 -25.39 26.86 -7.77
N ARG A 184 -25.46 26.69 -9.11
CA ARG A 184 -24.65 25.70 -9.84
C ARG A 184 -23.15 25.86 -9.58
N GLU A 185 -22.67 27.09 -9.50
CA GLU A 185 -21.25 27.38 -9.30
C GLU A 185 -20.73 26.93 -7.93
N TYR A 186 -21.57 27.03 -6.89
CA TYR A 186 -21.23 26.54 -5.56
C TYR A 186 -21.05 25.02 -5.57
N VAL A 187 -21.99 24.29 -6.18
CA VAL A 187 -21.89 22.82 -6.31
C VAL A 187 -20.69 22.41 -7.16
N ARG A 188 -20.39 23.12 -8.25
CA ARG A 188 -19.17 22.89 -9.05
C ARG A 188 -17.90 23.05 -8.23
N THR A 189 -17.86 24.06 -7.36
CA THR A 189 -16.73 24.31 -6.48
C THR A 189 -16.54 23.16 -5.49
N LEU A 190 -17.63 22.63 -4.91
CA LEU A 190 -17.57 21.46 -4.03
C LEU A 190 -16.97 20.25 -4.74
N PHE A 191 -17.41 19.93 -5.96
CA PHE A 191 -16.82 18.84 -6.75
C PHE A 191 -15.35 19.08 -7.11
N SER A 192 -14.98 20.32 -7.44
CA SER A 192 -13.60 20.69 -7.76
C SER A 192 -12.68 20.51 -6.56
N ASN A 193 -13.12 20.95 -5.38
CA ASN A 193 -12.37 20.79 -4.14
C ASN A 193 -12.24 19.31 -3.76
N ALA A 194 -13.34 18.56 -3.80
CA ALA A 194 -13.35 17.12 -3.54
C ALA A 194 -12.34 16.38 -4.43
N LYS A 195 -12.35 16.69 -5.73
CA LYS A 195 -11.40 16.11 -6.70
C LYS A 195 -9.96 16.47 -6.33
N LYS A 196 -9.65 17.75 -6.13
CA LYS A 196 -8.30 18.22 -5.82
C LYS A 196 -7.74 17.58 -4.55
N GLU A 197 -8.52 17.51 -3.48
CA GLU A 197 -8.07 16.96 -2.21
C GLU A 197 -7.88 15.42 -2.29
N CYS A 198 -8.79 14.71 -2.96
CA CYS A 198 -8.65 13.26 -3.16
C CYS A 198 -7.46 12.93 -4.08
N GLU A 199 -7.25 13.68 -5.16
CA GLU A 199 -6.09 13.53 -6.05
C GLU A 199 -4.78 13.85 -5.32
N TYR A 200 -4.77 14.87 -4.47
CA TYR A 200 -3.62 15.21 -3.65
C TYR A 200 -3.25 14.06 -2.70
N MET A 201 -4.22 13.52 -1.95
CA MET A 201 -3.99 12.38 -1.05
C MET A 201 -3.53 11.13 -1.81
N THR A 202 -4.12 10.86 -2.97
CA THR A 202 -3.77 9.69 -3.80
C THR A 202 -2.33 9.80 -4.32
N ASN A 203 -2.01 10.90 -5.02
CA ASN A 203 -0.76 11.01 -5.76
C ASN A 203 0.41 11.45 -4.88
N ASN A 204 0.22 12.48 -4.05
CA ASN A 204 1.31 13.11 -3.30
C ASN A 204 1.58 12.44 -1.96
N VAL A 205 0.58 11.78 -1.36
CA VAL A 205 0.75 11.09 -0.08
C VAL A 205 0.95 9.60 -0.31
N ILE A 206 -0.05 8.90 -0.84
CA ILE A 206 -0.03 7.43 -0.90
C ILE A 206 0.96 6.91 -1.96
N LEU A 207 0.82 7.32 -3.23
CA LEU A 207 1.70 6.83 -4.29
C LEU A 207 3.15 7.24 -4.09
N SER A 208 3.40 8.46 -3.63
CA SER A 208 4.75 8.93 -3.26
C SER A 208 5.37 8.06 -2.16
N LYS A 209 4.61 7.74 -1.10
CA LYS A 209 5.08 6.83 -0.04
C LYS A 209 5.32 5.41 -0.55
N ILE A 210 4.47 4.88 -1.41
CA ILE A 210 4.68 3.55 -2.03
C ILE A 210 5.99 3.54 -2.81
N ASN A 211 6.25 4.56 -3.63
CA ASN A 211 7.49 4.64 -4.41
C ASN A 211 8.72 4.77 -3.51
N SER A 212 8.66 5.64 -2.50
CA SER A 212 9.75 5.80 -1.52
C SER A 212 10.01 4.52 -0.74
N PHE A 213 8.95 3.77 -0.38
CA PHE A 213 9.06 2.46 0.24
C PHE A 213 9.77 1.45 -0.67
N ILE A 214 9.39 1.38 -1.96
CA ILE A 214 10.03 0.49 -2.94
C ILE A 214 11.51 0.85 -3.14
N GLU A 215 11.84 2.15 -3.20
CA GLU A 215 13.22 2.62 -3.31
C GLU A 215 14.06 2.24 -2.08
N SER A 216 13.53 2.49 -0.88
CA SER A 216 14.16 2.11 0.38
C SER A 216 14.36 0.60 0.50
N PHE A 217 13.34 -0.18 0.13
CA PHE A 217 13.39 -1.63 0.14
C PHE A 217 14.47 -2.15 -0.82
N ASN A 218 14.51 -1.65 -2.05
CA ASN A 218 15.54 -2.01 -3.03
C ASN A 218 16.95 -1.69 -2.53
N ALA A 219 17.15 -0.52 -1.90
CA ALA A 219 18.44 -0.16 -1.34
C ALA A 219 18.86 -1.10 -0.20
N GLY A 220 17.92 -1.49 0.68
CA GLY A 220 18.17 -2.46 1.74
C GLY A 220 18.47 -3.86 1.19
N LEU A 221 17.81 -4.26 0.11
CA LEU A 221 18.03 -5.53 -0.57
C LEU A 221 19.43 -5.59 -1.21
N GLU A 222 19.85 -4.51 -1.88
CA GLU A 222 21.21 -4.39 -2.44
C GLU A 222 22.27 -4.53 -1.34
N LEU A 223 22.07 -3.88 -0.20
CA LEU A 223 22.98 -3.97 0.95
C LEU A 223 23.03 -5.38 1.56
N LEU A 224 21.89 -6.06 1.68
CA LEU A 224 21.85 -7.45 2.14
C LEU A 224 22.62 -8.38 1.20
N LYS A 225 22.48 -8.18 -0.11
CA LYS A 225 23.18 -8.99 -1.11
C LYS A 225 24.68 -8.71 -1.10
N GLU A 226 25.08 -7.45 -1.04
CA GLU A 226 26.49 -7.04 -0.94
C GLU A 226 27.16 -7.64 0.29
N ASN A 227 26.53 -7.53 1.46
CA ASN A 227 27.05 -8.12 2.70
C ASN A 227 27.23 -9.64 2.61
N GLN A 228 26.32 -10.35 1.92
CA GLN A 228 26.42 -11.81 1.78
C GLN A 228 27.48 -12.24 0.78
N ILE A 229 27.69 -11.45 -0.28
CA ILE A 229 28.80 -11.65 -1.20
C ILE A 229 30.13 -11.41 -0.48
N GLU A 230 30.23 -10.34 0.32
CA GLU A 230 31.44 -10.04 1.12
C GLU A 230 31.77 -11.19 2.09
N ILE A 231 30.78 -11.68 2.84
CA ILE A 231 30.96 -12.84 3.74
C ILE A 231 31.44 -14.09 2.97
N PHE A 232 30.93 -14.30 1.75
CA PHE A 232 31.38 -15.39 0.90
C PHE A 232 32.83 -15.20 0.42
N GLU A 233 33.20 -13.98 -0.01
CA GLU A 233 34.55 -13.64 -0.44
C GLU A 233 35.57 -13.78 0.70
N GLU A 234 35.25 -13.31 1.90
CA GLU A 234 36.10 -13.47 3.09
C GLU A 234 36.31 -14.96 3.45
N TRP A 235 35.23 -15.75 3.40
CA TRP A 235 35.30 -17.19 3.63
C TRP A 235 36.17 -17.88 2.56
N ALA A 236 35.99 -17.50 1.30
CA ALA A 236 36.74 -18.05 0.18
C ALA A 236 38.24 -17.70 0.25
N ASP A 237 38.58 -16.45 0.58
CA ASP A 237 39.97 -16.02 0.74
C ASP A 237 40.65 -16.73 1.91
N SER A 238 39.93 -16.91 3.03
CA SER A 238 40.43 -17.70 4.17
C SER A 238 40.72 -19.15 3.77
N LEU A 239 39.78 -19.79 3.06
CA LEU A 239 39.93 -21.16 2.55
C LEU A 239 41.14 -21.28 1.62
N MET A 240 41.26 -20.39 0.64
CA MET A 240 42.35 -20.39 -0.34
C MET A 240 43.70 -20.09 0.33
N GLY A 241 43.73 -19.24 1.35
CA GLY A 241 44.92 -18.94 2.15
C GLY A 241 45.45 -20.16 2.91
N GLU A 242 44.56 -20.90 3.58
CA GLU A 242 44.93 -22.16 4.25
C GLU A 242 45.40 -23.22 3.26
N TRP A 243 44.72 -23.31 2.11
CA TRP A 243 45.10 -24.22 1.02
C TRP A 243 46.49 -23.95 0.47
N LYS A 244 46.80 -22.68 0.19
CA LYS A 244 48.13 -22.28 -0.29
C LYS A 244 49.22 -22.62 0.72
N LYS A 245 48.98 -22.44 2.03
CA LYS A 245 49.94 -22.82 3.08
C LYS A 245 50.21 -24.32 3.05
N ARG A 246 49.15 -25.15 3.00
CA ARG A 246 49.29 -26.61 2.97
C ARG A 246 50.05 -27.12 1.75
N LEU A 247 49.82 -26.53 0.58
CA LEU A 247 50.57 -26.85 -0.64
C LEU A 247 52.06 -26.52 -0.50
N ILE A 248 52.40 -25.35 0.05
CA ILE A 248 53.80 -24.97 0.26
C ILE A 248 54.50 -25.97 1.21
N LEU A 249 53.83 -26.36 2.31
CA LEU A 249 54.37 -27.37 3.24
C LEU A 249 54.54 -28.75 2.58
N SER A 250 53.58 -29.18 1.75
CA SER A 250 53.67 -30.45 1.02
C SER A 250 54.82 -30.44 0.00
N ASN A 251 54.97 -29.35 -0.76
CA ASN A 251 56.00 -29.23 -1.79
C ASN A 251 57.42 -29.17 -1.20
N LEU A 252 57.58 -28.54 -0.03
CA LEU A 252 58.83 -28.55 0.73
C LEU A 252 59.24 -29.98 1.18
N ASN A 253 58.27 -30.88 1.35
CA ASN A 253 58.50 -32.22 1.87
C ASN A 253 58.65 -33.30 0.78
N ASN A 254 58.02 -33.15 -0.40
CA ASN A 254 57.79 -34.29 -1.31
C ASN A 254 58.41 -34.25 -2.72
N GLY A 255 59.00 -33.15 -3.19
CA GLY A 255 59.79 -33.09 -4.44
C GLY A 255 59.12 -33.62 -5.74
N ASP A 256 58.79 -32.73 -6.67
CA ASP A 256 58.37 -32.98 -8.07
C ASP A 256 57.02 -33.71 -8.33
N GLN A 257 56.23 -34.11 -7.33
CA GLN A 257 54.78 -34.40 -7.50
C GLN A 257 53.91 -33.12 -7.63
N ASP A 258 54.54 -31.95 -7.76
CA ASP A 258 54.01 -30.62 -7.49
C ASP A 258 52.97 -30.11 -8.51
N LEU A 259 53.13 -30.39 -9.80
CA LEU A 259 52.32 -29.72 -10.84
C LEU A 259 50.83 -30.10 -10.75
N SER A 260 50.51 -31.37 -10.50
CA SER A 260 49.12 -31.85 -10.42
C SER A 260 48.34 -31.25 -9.24
N ASN A 261 49.02 -30.91 -8.15
CA ASN A 261 48.41 -30.30 -6.97
C ASN A 261 48.13 -28.81 -7.18
N TRP A 262 49.03 -28.11 -7.90
CA TRP A 262 48.78 -26.73 -8.31
C TRP A 262 47.62 -26.61 -9.30
N ASP A 263 47.47 -27.57 -10.21
CA ASP A 263 46.33 -27.62 -11.13
C ASP A 263 45.00 -27.75 -10.37
N LYS A 264 44.91 -28.66 -9.39
CA LYS A 264 43.71 -28.81 -8.54
C LYS A 264 43.40 -27.57 -7.71
N TYR A 265 44.41 -26.87 -7.23
CA TYR A 265 44.23 -25.58 -6.55
C TYR A 265 43.65 -24.50 -7.47
N LEU A 266 44.09 -24.45 -8.73
CA LEU A 266 43.52 -23.55 -9.74
C LEU A 266 42.08 -23.92 -10.08
N GLU A 267 41.75 -25.22 -10.16
CA GLU A 267 40.38 -25.69 -10.33
C GLU A 267 39.48 -25.26 -9.17
N LEU A 268 39.95 -25.42 -7.92
CA LEU A 268 39.24 -24.98 -6.72
C LEU A 268 38.97 -23.48 -6.75
N LYS A 269 39.99 -22.69 -7.12
CA LYS A 269 39.86 -21.24 -7.27
C LYS A 269 38.84 -20.85 -8.34
N ASN A 270 38.88 -21.50 -9.50
CA ASN A 270 37.92 -21.26 -10.59
C ASN A 270 36.49 -21.62 -10.16
N LYS A 271 36.33 -22.68 -9.38
CA LYS A 271 35.04 -23.08 -8.81
C LYS A 271 34.50 -22.03 -7.84
N ILE A 272 35.33 -21.50 -6.94
CA ILE A 272 34.97 -20.39 -6.04
C ILE A 272 34.55 -19.15 -6.82
N LEU A 273 35.30 -18.77 -7.86
CA LEU A 273 34.96 -17.62 -8.70
C LEU A 273 33.61 -17.81 -9.39
N LYS A 274 33.36 -19.00 -9.95
CA LYS A 274 32.07 -19.33 -10.54
C LYS A 274 30.93 -19.26 -9.51
N THR A 275 31.17 -19.79 -8.32
CA THR A 275 30.21 -19.78 -7.21
C THR A 275 29.86 -18.36 -6.77
N ARG A 276 30.85 -17.47 -6.69
CA ARG A 276 30.63 -16.03 -6.45
C ARG A 276 29.77 -15.44 -7.55
N ASP A 277 30.10 -15.70 -8.81
CA ASP A 277 29.35 -15.16 -9.95
C ASP A 277 27.90 -15.68 -9.95
N ASP A 278 27.66 -16.92 -9.55
CA ASP A 278 26.33 -17.50 -9.37
C ASP A 278 25.56 -16.80 -8.23
N LEU A 279 26.22 -16.45 -7.11
CA LEU A 279 25.62 -15.68 -6.01
C LEU A 279 25.31 -14.21 -6.42
N VAL A 280 26.20 -13.60 -7.20
CA VAL A 280 26.01 -12.25 -7.78
C VAL A 280 24.81 -12.24 -8.72
N ASN A 281 24.65 -13.28 -9.54
CA ASN A 281 23.55 -13.39 -10.50
C ASN A 281 22.29 -14.04 -9.92
N TYR A 282 22.31 -14.44 -8.64
CA TYR A 282 21.17 -15.07 -7.99
C TYR A 282 19.95 -14.15 -8.02
N GLU A 283 18.86 -14.64 -8.62
CA GLU A 283 17.55 -13.99 -8.66
C GLU A 283 16.81 -14.30 -7.36
N MET A 284 16.51 -13.24 -6.60
CA MET A 284 15.83 -13.36 -5.32
C MET A 284 14.32 -13.50 -5.54
N ASN A 285 13.68 -14.39 -4.78
CA ASN A 285 12.23 -14.42 -4.70
C ASN A 285 11.74 -13.24 -3.85
N LEU A 286 10.93 -12.36 -4.45
CA LEU A 286 10.34 -11.17 -3.83
C LEU A 286 8.80 -11.21 -3.90
N ASP A 287 8.22 -12.41 -3.94
CA ASP A 287 6.78 -12.61 -4.12
C ASP A 287 5.96 -11.97 -3.00
N VAL A 288 6.45 -11.98 -1.76
CA VAL A 288 5.71 -11.47 -0.59
C VAL A 288 5.56 -9.96 -0.67
N ILE A 289 6.67 -9.24 -0.85
CA ILE A 289 6.64 -7.78 -0.96
C ILE A 289 5.92 -7.32 -2.24
N GLN A 290 6.08 -8.05 -3.34
CA GLN A 290 5.40 -7.75 -4.60
C GLN A 290 3.87 -7.89 -4.46
N LYS A 291 3.40 -8.96 -3.79
CA LYS A 291 1.97 -9.15 -3.48
C LYS A 291 1.45 -8.02 -2.61
N TYR A 292 2.18 -7.64 -1.57
CA TYR A 292 1.78 -6.55 -0.66
C TYR A 292 1.64 -5.20 -1.40
N VAL A 293 2.64 -4.81 -2.19
CA VAL A 293 2.59 -3.57 -2.99
C VAL A 293 1.43 -3.60 -4.00
N ASN A 294 1.20 -4.75 -4.64
CA ASN A 294 0.08 -4.91 -5.58
C ASN A 294 -1.27 -4.81 -4.88
N GLU A 295 -1.40 -5.32 -3.66
CA GLU A 295 -2.60 -5.20 -2.84
C GLU A 295 -2.88 -3.73 -2.47
N LEU A 296 -1.87 -2.97 -2.06
CA LEU A 296 -2.00 -1.53 -1.79
C LEU A 296 -2.47 -0.77 -3.04
N LYS A 297 -1.86 -1.05 -4.20
CA LYS A 297 -2.27 -0.44 -5.48
C LYS A 297 -3.71 -0.83 -5.85
N ARG A 298 -4.11 -2.08 -5.58
CA ARG A 298 -5.48 -2.55 -5.80
C ARG A 298 -6.48 -1.79 -4.92
N HIS A 299 -6.22 -1.69 -3.61
CA HIS A 299 -7.10 -0.95 -2.70
C HIS A 299 -7.22 0.53 -3.09
N LEU A 300 -6.10 1.16 -3.46
CA LEU A 300 -6.12 2.54 -3.93
C LEU A 300 -6.97 2.70 -5.20
N LYS A 301 -6.85 1.75 -6.14
CA LYS A 301 -7.64 1.74 -7.38
C LYS A 301 -9.14 1.57 -7.10
N VAL A 302 -9.51 0.67 -6.19
CA VAL A 302 -10.91 0.46 -5.79
C VAL A 302 -11.48 1.76 -5.21
N ILE A 303 -10.79 2.36 -4.23
CA ILE A 303 -11.25 3.62 -3.60
C ILE A 303 -11.37 4.75 -4.63
N SER A 304 -10.42 4.86 -5.55
CA SER A 304 -10.44 5.88 -6.61
C SER A 304 -11.59 5.67 -7.59
N THR A 305 -11.87 4.42 -7.97
CA THR A 305 -12.95 4.07 -8.90
C THR A 305 -14.31 4.30 -8.24
N ASP A 306 -14.53 3.76 -7.05
CA ASP A 306 -15.78 3.91 -6.28
C ASP A 306 -16.08 5.38 -5.98
N GLY A 307 -15.05 6.15 -5.60
CA GLY A 307 -15.17 7.59 -5.38
C GLY A 307 -15.53 8.35 -6.66
N GLY A 308 -14.88 8.02 -7.78
CA GLY A 308 -15.15 8.61 -9.09
C GLY A 308 -16.57 8.33 -9.61
N GLU A 309 -17.04 7.10 -9.45
CA GLU A 309 -18.40 6.69 -9.79
C GLU A 309 -19.43 7.41 -8.91
N THR A 310 -19.20 7.43 -7.60
CA THR A 310 -20.05 8.15 -6.64
C THR A 310 -20.18 9.63 -6.99
N PHE A 311 -19.06 10.31 -7.30
CA PHE A 311 -19.11 11.71 -7.70
C PHE A 311 -19.79 11.92 -9.05
N SER A 312 -19.65 10.99 -10.00
CA SER A 312 -20.34 11.03 -11.29
C SER A 312 -21.86 10.95 -11.12
N ILE A 313 -22.33 10.03 -10.27
CA ILE A 313 -23.76 9.89 -9.92
C ILE A 313 -24.29 11.15 -9.25
N LEU A 314 -23.57 11.68 -8.25
CA LEU A 314 -23.97 12.90 -7.55
C LEU A 314 -24.03 14.10 -8.50
N ARG A 315 -23.11 14.20 -9.45
CA ARG A 315 -23.11 15.27 -10.46
C ARG A 315 -24.33 15.19 -11.36
N ALA A 316 -24.69 14.00 -11.83
CA ALA A 316 -25.91 13.79 -12.60
C ALA A 316 -27.16 14.17 -11.79
N LYS A 317 -27.23 13.74 -10.52
CA LYS A 317 -28.33 14.07 -9.60
C LYS A 317 -28.45 15.59 -9.35
N ALA A 318 -27.33 16.27 -9.15
CA ALA A 318 -27.30 17.73 -9.00
C ALA A 318 -27.86 18.42 -10.25
N ASN A 319 -27.45 17.98 -11.44
CA ASN A 319 -27.93 18.54 -12.69
C ASN A 319 -29.44 18.38 -12.86
N LEU A 320 -29.99 17.19 -12.56
CA LEU A 320 -31.43 16.94 -12.58
C LEU A 320 -32.18 17.87 -11.62
N LYS A 321 -31.67 18.03 -10.38
CA LYS A 321 -32.28 18.92 -9.39
C LYS A 321 -32.30 20.38 -9.81
N PHE A 322 -31.22 20.87 -10.43
CA PHE A 322 -31.22 22.23 -10.98
C PHE A 322 -32.18 22.36 -12.16
N GLN A 323 -32.25 21.38 -13.06
CA GLN A 323 -33.19 21.39 -14.18
C GLN A 323 -34.65 21.38 -13.71
N GLU A 324 -34.98 20.57 -12.70
CA GLU A 324 -36.30 20.54 -12.07
C GLU A 324 -36.68 21.92 -11.51
N ARG A 325 -35.75 22.58 -10.80
CA ARG A 325 -35.97 23.92 -10.25
C ARG A 325 -36.18 24.95 -11.36
N GLU A 326 -35.31 24.98 -12.37
CA GLU A 326 -35.39 25.91 -13.49
C GLU A 326 -36.70 25.73 -14.29
N SER A 327 -37.17 24.49 -14.45
CA SER A 327 -38.46 24.21 -15.09
C SER A 327 -39.63 24.74 -14.26
N LYS A 328 -39.65 24.48 -12.95
CA LYS A 328 -40.70 24.97 -12.03
C LYS A 328 -40.73 26.50 -11.99
N GLU A 329 -39.57 27.14 -11.89
CA GLU A 329 -39.48 28.61 -11.91
C GLU A 329 -40.00 29.20 -13.23
N LYS A 330 -39.77 28.52 -14.36
CA LYS A 330 -40.29 28.94 -15.67
C LYS A 330 -41.80 28.77 -15.75
N GLU A 331 -42.34 27.66 -15.25
CA GLU A 331 -43.80 27.44 -15.16
C GLU A 331 -44.48 28.46 -14.25
N ASP A 332 -43.90 28.72 -13.07
CA ASP A 332 -44.42 29.71 -12.11
C ASP A 332 -44.43 31.12 -12.71
N LYS A 333 -43.36 31.51 -13.45
CA LYS A 333 -43.31 32.79 -14.17
C LYS A 333 -44.35 32.89 -15.28
N ASN A 334 -44.53 31.81 -16.06
CA ASN A 334 -45.53 31.80 -17.12
C ASN A 334 -46.96 31.92 -16.56
N LYS A 335 -47.26 31.24 -15.44
CA LYS A 335 -48.55 31.35 -14.76
C LYS A 335 -48.79 32.76 -14.21
N LYS A 336 -47.77 33.38 -13.60
CA LYS A 336 -47.87 34.76 -13.11
C LYS A 336 -48.12 35.75 -14.26
N MET A 337 -47.38 35.64 -15.37
CA MET A 337 -47.63 36.49 -16.55
C MET A 337 -49.04 36.29 -17.13
N GLN A 338 -49.56 35.06 -17.17
CA GLN A 338 -50.92 34.81 -17.63
C GLN A 338 -51.95 35.44 -16.69
N GLN A 339 -51.77 35.29 -15.37
CA GLN A 339 -52.65 35.91 -14.37
C GLN A 339 -52.61 37.44 -14.42
N GLU A 340 -51.43 38.03 -14.60
CA GLU A 340 -51.28 39.48 -14.76
C GLU A 340 -51.98 39.97 -16.04
N GLN A 341 -51.83 39.26 -17.18
CA GLN A 341 -52.53 39.58 -18.43
C GLN A 341 -54.04 39.43 -18.32
N GLU A 342 -54.53 38.40 -17.63
CA GLU A 342 -55.96 38.21 -17.36
C GLU A 342 -56.51 39.34 -16.47
N GLN A 343 -55.78 39.72 -15.41
CA GLN A 343 -56.17 40.83 -14.54
C GLN A 343 -56.15 42.20 -15.25
N GLU A 344 -55.17 42.45 -16.11
CA GLU A 344 -55.13 43.67 -16.93
C GLU A 344 -56.31 43.73 -17.91
N GLN A 345 -56.66 42.61 -18.56
CA GLN A 345 -57.82 42.55 -19.45
C GLN A 345 -59.16 42.72 -18.71
N GLU A 346 -59.31 42.16 -17.51
CA GLU A 346 -60.49 42.36 -16.68
C GLU A 346 -60.61 43.84 -16.23
N GLN A 347 -59.50 44.47 -15.84
CA GLN A 347 -59.50 45.89 -15.46
C GLN A 347 -59.81 46.83 -16.65
N GLU A 348 -59.32 46.52 -17.85
CA GLU A 348 -59.66 47.28 -19.06
C GLU A 348 -61.15 47.16 -19.40
N GLN A 349 -61.73 45.95 -19.30
CA GLN A 349 -63.16 45.74 -19.55
C GLN A 349 -64.05 46.42 -18.50
N GLU A 350 -63.66 46.43 -17.23
CA GLU A 350 -64.39 47.15 -16.17
C GLU A 350 -64.33 48.68 -16.40
N GLN A 351 -63.19 49.22 -16.83
CA GLN A 351 -63.05 50.65 -17.16
C GLN A 351 -63.84 51.05 -18.40
N GLU A 352 -63.92 50.21 -19.44
CA GLU A 352 -64.76 50.47 -20.61
C GLU A 352 -66.25 50.45 -20.25
N GLN A 353 -66.70 49.51 -19.41
CA GLN A 353 -68.09 49.45 -18.94
C GLN A 353 -68.47 50.65 -18.05
N GLU A 354 -67.55 51.15 -17.22
CA GLU A 354 -67.79 52.36 -16.42
C GLU A 354 -67.83 53.65 -17.26
N GLN A 355 -67.14 53.69 -18.41
CA GLN A 355 -67.19 54.83 -19.34
C GLN A 355 -68.47 54.85 -20.19
N GLU A 356 -69.04 53.70 -20.55
CA GLU A 356 -70.32 53.64 -21.29
C GLU A 356 -71.56 53.96 -20.43
N GLN A 357 -71.45 53.95 -19.10
CA GLN A 357 -72.56 54.25 -18.17
C GLN A 357 -72.61 55.70 -17.67
N LYS A 358 -71.64 56.55 -18.03
CA LYS A 358 -71.63 58.00 -17.76
C LYS A 358 -72.03 58.80 -19.00
#